data_AF-A0AAD1YJL6-F1
#
_entry.id   AF-A0AAD1YJL6-F1
#
_cell.length_a   1.000
_cell.length_b   1.000
_cell.length_c   1.000
_cell.angle_alpha   90.00
_cell.angle_beta   90.00
_cell.angle_gamma   90.00
#
_symmetry.space_group_name_H-M   'P 1'
#
loop_
_entity.id
_entity.type
_entity.pdbx_description
1 polymer ?
#
loop_
_entity_poly.entity_id
_entity_poly.type
_entity_poly.pdbx_seq_one_letter_code
_entity_poly.pdbx_strand_id
1 'polypeptide(L)'
;MIPPKPPSIGKLAFSITLAKHANLSLLADGCISMAQLKQIHCQMITTARIHDTYAASRLLNFCALADSGDLNYALKLFKSTPEPNSFMWNTIIRARASSQNPQEAMLLYNDMRRFGVTPGKHTFPFVLKACSNLLSLQTQQQPEMKLAVIFIICIFWLIASADILQNPDFELPITNLPTNSTSPFVLLNENSTIPGWTFQGEVRYVTAGVNASLPRNGHAIMLGQDGKINQTFTANGDVMQYLLTFTLAQAGQNCKANVSLVVSAPDSSMEFSLTQKYSKETREVYGHRLGSWGDGEYINLILQSQATDVDPNSACWPVVDTLLLKTIGPPAQNSDNLLPNGGFESGPAFLDSSGEGILLVSEPSLVESALQQWTTMGNVKYINSKNYFVPEGKAAIEIVSEVSGIQTAKPLSEGSNYNLEFMLGDANDSCSGEFIVGVVAGASAQNISLLSSGTGAAKKYSMTFKGEPSPTPITFLSYKTTQRKDGVFCGPVIDGVVLSASHGHKSDLQLIFLFALLHVALLQMS
;
A
#
# COMPACT_ATOMS: atom_id res chain seq x y z
N MET A 1 -63.95 -46.68 -5.93
CA MET A 1 -62.71 -46.37 -5.18
C MET A 1 -62.26 -44.99 -5.62
N ILE A 2 -62.41 -43.99 -4.75
CA ILE A 2 -62.07 -42.60 -4.98
C ILE A 2 -60.77 -42.33 -4.17
N PRO A 3 -59.73 -41.71 -4.76
CA PRO A 3 -58.49 -41.45 -4.05
C PRO A 3 -58.69 -40.42 -2.93
N PRO A 4 -57.92 -40.49 -1.83
CA PRO A 4 -58.14 -39.64 -0.67
C PRO A 4 -57.82 -38.18 -0.97
N LYS A 5 -58.65 -37.29 -0.42
CA LYS A 5 -58.55 -35.84 -0.49
C LYS A 5 -57.24 -35.36 0.16
N PRO A 6 -56.48 -34.44 -0.46
CA PRO A 6 -55.29 -33.87 0.16
C PRO A 6 -55.66 -33.11 1.44
N PRO A 7 -54.80 -33.11 2.48
CA PRO A 7 -55.07 -32.41 3.73
C PRO A 7 -55.16 -30.91 3.49
N SER A 8 -56.16 -30.29 4.12
CA SER A 8 -56.39 -28.85 4.10
C SER A 8 -55.16 -28.12 4.65
N ILE A 9 -54.55 -27.27 3.83
CA ILE A 9 -53.58 -26.27 4.28
C ILE A 9 -54.37 -25.27 5.12
N GLY A 10 -54.39 -25.50 6.43
CA GLY A 10 -54.87 -24.56 7.42
C GLY A 10 -54.03 -23.30 7.36
N LYS A 11 -54.71 -22.15 7.28
CA LYS A 11 -54.16 -20.80 7.33
C LYS A 11 -53.07 -20.66 8.41
N LEU A 12 -51.82 -20.58 8.00
CA LEU A 12 -50.89 -19.60 8.59
C LEU A 12 -50.59 -18.57 7.50
N ALA A 13 -51.53 -17.65 7.35
CA ALA A 13 -51.23 -16.34 6.82
C ALA A 13 -50.32 -15.65 7.83
N PHE A 14 -49.00 -15.84 7.71
CA PHE A 14 -48.06 -14.86 8.23
C PHE A 14 -47.85 -13.85 7.11
N SER A 15 -48.54 -12.71 7.23
CA SER A 15 -48.47 -11.58 6.31
C SER A 15 -47.02 -11.28 5.93
N ILE A 16 -46.67 -11.51 4.67
CA ILE A 16 -45.50 -10.92 4.03
C ILE A 16 -45.86 -9.46 3.76
N THR A 17 -45.84 -8.66 4.83
CA THR A 17 -45.78 -7.20 4.77
C THR A 17 -44.68 -6.75 5.72
N LEU A 18 -43.44 -7.13 5.40
CA LEU A 18 -42.24 -6.55 6.01
C LEU A 18 -41.61 -5.60 4.99
N ALA A 19 -41.50 -4.35 5.42
CA ALA A 19 -41.40 -3.15 4.61
C ALA A 19 -40.25 -3.13 3.58
N LYS A 20 -40.48 -2.44 2.45
CA LYS A 20 -39.45 -2.00 1.48
C LYS A 20 -38.29 -1.17 2.09
N HIS A 21 -38.32 -0.90 3.40
CA HIS A 21 -37.37 -0.08 4.17
C HIS A 21 -36.73 -0.82 5.35
N ALA A 22 -36.84 -2.15 5.42
CA ALA A 22 -36.21 -2.91 6.50
C ALA A 22 -34.68 -2.76 6.47
N ASN A 23 -34.05 -2.49 7.61
CA ASN A 23 -32.61 -2.41 7.73
C ASN A 23 -32.01 -3.83 7.66
N LEU A 24 -31.56 -4.23 6.47
CA LEU A 24 -31.12 -5.60 6.18
C LEU A 24 -29.90 -6.02 7.01
N SER A 25 -29.04 -5.08 7.43
CA SER A 25 -27.90 -5.38 8.31
C SER A 25 -28.35 -5.82 9.70
N LEU A 26 -29.35 -5.14 10.28
CA LEU A 26 -29.93 -5.49 11.58
C LEU A 26 -30.63 -6.86 11.54
N LEU A 27 -31.30 -7.18 10.42
CA LEU A 27 -31.91 -8.49 10.21
C LEU A 27 -30.85 -9.59 10.05
N ALA A 28 -29.74 -9.30 9.36
CA ALA A 28 -28.63 -10.22 9.21
C ALA A 28 -27.92 -10.52 10.54
N ASP A 29 -27.85 -9.53 11.45
CA ASP A 29 -27.31 -9.72 12.80
C ASP A 29 -28.16 -10.64 13.69
N GLY A 30 -29.49 -10.60 13.53
CA GLY A 30 -30.44 -11.43 14.28
C GLY A 30 -30.74 -12.78 13.63
N CYS A 31 -30.02 -13.17 12.57
CA CYS A 31 -30.28 -14.39 11.84
C CYS A 31 -29.86 -15.64 12.65
N ILE A 32 -30.82 -16.54 12.92
CA ILE A 32 -30.59 -17.75 13.73
C ILE A 32 -30.89 -19.05 12.98
N SER A 33 -31.38 -18.98 11.73
CA SER A 33 -31.71 -20.16 10.94
C SER A 33 -31.46 -19.96 9.45
N MET A 34 -31.16 -21.06 8.73
CA MET A 34 -31.01 -21.04 7.27
C MET A 34 -32.28 -20.60 6.53
N ALA A 35 -33.46 -20.79 7.11
CA ALA A 35 -34.71 -20.33 6.53
C ALA A 35 -34.79 -18.79 6.52
N GLN A 36 -34.49 -18.15 7.66
CA GLN A 36 -34.41 -16.70 7.77
C GLN A 36 -33.29 -16.13 6.90
N LEU A 37 -32.11 -16.77 6.89
CA LEU A 37 -31.00 -16.36 6.04
C LEU A 37 -31.40 -16.32 4.57
N LYS A 38 -32.03 -17.36 4.06
CA LYS A 38 -32.48 -17.43 2.67
C LYS A 38 -33.53 -16.37 2.35
N GLN A 39 -34.41 -16.04 3.29
CA GLN A 39 -35.37 -14.94 3.14
C GLN A 39 -34.65 -13.59 3.04
N ILE A 40 -33.71 -13.30 3.94
CA ILE A 40 -32.94 -12.04 3.95
C ILE A 40 -32.07 -11.94 2.68
N HIS A 41 -31.37 -13.02 2.30
CA HIS A 41 -30.56 -13.05 1.10
C HIS A 41 -31.41 -12.86 -0.17
N CYS A 42 -32.59 -13.49 -0.25
CA CYS A 42 -33.53 -13.27 -1.36
C CYS A 42 -34.00 -11.80 -1.42
N GLN A 43 -34.27 -11.17 -0.28
CA GLN A 43 -34.57 -9.75 -0.22
C GLN A 43 -33.39 -8.91 -0.71
N MET A 44 -32.17 -9.18 -0.24
CA MET A 44 -30.95 -8.47 -0.71
C MET A 44 -30.80 -8.53 -2.24
N ILE A 45 -31.05 -9.69 -2.86
CA ILE A 45 -30.98 -9.85 -4.31
C ILE A 45 -32.11 -9.06 -5.00
N THR A 46 -33.36 -9.30 -4.59
CA THR A 46 -34.54 -8.72 -5.25
C THR A 46 -34.65 -7.20 -5.09
N THR A 47 -34.01 -6.63 -4.08
CA THR A 47 -33.91 -5.17 -3.88
C THR A 47 -32.60 -4.58 -4.39
N ALA A 48 -31.75 -5.34 -5.10
CA ALA A 48 -30.43 -4.92 -5.57
C ALA A 48 -29.47 -4.41 -4.45
N ARG A 49 -29.67 -4.87 -3.22
CA ARG A 49 -28.85 -4.54 -2.04
C ARG A 49 -27.83 -5.63 -1.70
N ILE A 50 -27.57 -6.56 -2.63
CA ILE A 50 -26.58 -7.62 -2.47
C ILE A 50 -25.15 -7.09 -2.34
N HIS A 51 -24.92 -5.85 -2.78
CA HIS A 51 -23.65 -5.11 -2.65
C HIS A 51 -23.39 -4.58 -1.23
N ASP A 52 -24.33 -4.70 -0.30
CA ASP A 52 -24.12 -4.36 1.11
C ASP A 52 -23.17 -5.41 1.73
N THR A 53 -21.86 -5.14 1.65
CA THR A 53 -20.80 -6.05 2.09
C THR A 53 -20.89 -6.34 3.59
N TYR A 54 -21.40 -5.41 4.40
CA TYR A 54 -21.63 -5.64 5.82
C TYR A 54 -22.73 -6.67 6.02
N ALA A 55 -23.94 -6.45 5.50
CA ALA A 55 -25.04 -7.41 5.62
C ALA A 55 -24.67 -8.79 5.04
N ALA A 56 -24.02 -8.81 3.87
CA ALA A 56 -23.53 -10.05 3.25
C ALA A 56 -22.52 -10.78 4.13
N SER A 57 -21.60 -10.06 4.78
CA SER A 57 -20.61 -10.64 5.68
C SER A 57 -21.24 -11.27 6.93
N ARG A 58 -22.35 -10.71 7.44
CA ARG A 58 -23.08 -11.23 8.59
C ARG A 58 -23.83 -12.52 8.25
N LEU A 59 -24.51 -12.54 7.11
CA LEU A 59 -25.12 -13.77 6.59
C LEU A 59 -24.06 -14.85 6.31
N LEU A 60 -22.93 -14.47 5.72
CA LEU A 60 -21.81 -15.37 5.46
C LEU A 60 -21.27 -15.98 6.76
N ASN A 61 -21.06 -15.16 7.80
CA ASN A 61 -20.57 -15.60 9.09
C ASN A 61 -21.50 -16.63 9.74
N PHE A 62 -22.81 -16.36 9.78
CA PHE A 62 -23.78 -17.34 10.27
C PHE A 62 -23.73 -18.64 9.45
N CYS A 63 -23.85 -18.52 8.12
CA CYS A 63 -23.95 -19.68 7.23
C CYS A 63 -22.69 -20.55 7.23
N ALA A 64 -21.51 -19.95 7.42
CA ALA A 64 -20.23 -20.65 7.38
C ALA A 64 -19.81 -21.27 8.72
N LEU A 65 -20.19 -20.66 9.85
CA LEU A 65 -19.63 -20.98 11.17
C LEU A 65 -20.65 -21.48 12.20
N ALA A 66 -21.95 -21.26 12.01
CA ALA A 66 -22.96 -21.76 12.95
C ALA A 66 -23.19 -23.26 12.78
N ASP A 67 -23.54 -23.96 13.86
CA ASP A 67 -23.85 -25.41 13.84
C ASP A 67 -25.03 -25.72 12.90
N SER A 68 -25.98 -24.80 12.79
CA SER A 68 -27.12 -24.86 11.87
C SER A 68 -26.83 -24.28 10.48
N GLY A 69 -25.57 -23.93 10.19
CA GLY A 69 -25.14 -23.31 8.95
C GLY A 69 -25.03 -24.29 7.78
N ASP A 70 -24.74 -23.74 6.59
CA ASP A 70 -24.49 -24.50 5.36
C ASP A 70 -23.26 -23.90 4.66
N LEU A 71 -22.11 -24.55 4.82
CA LEU A 71 -20.84 -24.09 4.24
C LEU A 71 -20.90 -24.01 2.70
N ASN A 72 -21.64 -24.90 2.04
CA ASN A 72 -21.76 -24.86 0.58
C ASN A 72 -22.55 -23.63 0.13
N TYR A 73 -23.59 -23.28 0.88
CA TYR A 73 -24.34 -22.05 0.65
C TYR A 73 -23.48 -20.81 0.94
N ALA A 74 -22.69 -20.82 2.01
CA ALA A 74 -21.77 -19.74 2.33
C ALA A 74 -20.75 -19.49 1.20
N LEU A 75 -20.21 -20.56 0.58
CA LEU A 75 -19.30 -20.42 -0.56
C LEU A 75 -19.98 -19.84 -1.80
N LYS A 76 -21.25 -20.20 -2.05
CA LYS A 76 -22.03 -19.59 -3.14
C LYS A 76 -22.26 -18.10 -2.88
N LEU A 77 -22.65 -17.75 -1.65
CA LEU A 77 -22.82 -16.36 -1.23
C LEU A 77 -21.53 -15.58 -1.42
N PHE A 78 -20.40 -16.09 -0.90
CA PHE A 78 -19.08 -15.49 -1.04
C PHE A 78 -18.69 -15.26 -2.51
N LYS A 79 -18.86 -16.26 -3.38
CA LYS A 79 -18.55 -16.15 -4.81
C LYS A 79 -19.47 -15.18 -5.55
N SER A 80 -20.70 -14.99 -5.06
CA SER A 80 -21.66 -14.04 -5.64
C SER A 80 -21.49 -12.60 -5.15
N THR A 81 -20.68 -12.39 -4.10
CA THR A 81 -20.41 -11.04 -3.58
C THR A 81 -19.27 -10.41 -4.39
N PRO A 82 -19.51 -9.29 -5.08
CA PRO A 82 -18.44 -8.52 -5.70
C PRO A 82 -17.56 -7.91 -4.61
N GLU A 83 -16.24 -8.00 -4.80
CA GLU A 83 -15.22 -7.45 -3.90
C GLU A 83 -15.37 -7.86 -2.41
N PRO A 84 -15.27 -9.16 -2.06
CA PRO A 84 -15.37 -9.59 -0.68
C PRO A 84 -14.27 -8.96 0.19
N ASN A 85 -14.66 -8.37 1.33
CA ASN A 85 -13.72 -7.75 2.26
C ASN A 85 -12.90 -8.80 3.05
N SER A 86 -11.85 -8.35 3.74
CA SER A 86 -10.94 -9.21 4.50
C SER A 86 -11.63 -10.08 5.55
N PHE A 87 -12.73 -9.60 6.15
CA PHE A 87 -13.52 -10.38 7.11
C PHE A 87 -14.21 -11.57 6.44
N MET A 88 -14.78 -11.40 5.25
CA MET A 88 -15.42 -12.47 4.49
C MET A 88 -14.41 -13.55 4.06
N TRP A 89 -13.24 -13.14 3.57
CA TRP A 89 -12.13 -14.04 3.28
C TRP A 89 -11.72 -14.86 4.49
N ASN A 90 -11.45 -14.19 5.61
CA ASN A 90 -11.06 -14.85 6.86
C ASN A 90 -12.14 -15.81 7.38
N THR A 91 -13.43 -15.46 7.20
CA THR A 91 -14.57 -16.31 7.59
C THR A 91 -14.59 -17.62 6.81
N ILE A 92 -14.44 -17.56 5.48
CA ILE A 92 -14.46 -18.74 4.62
C ILE A 92 -13.18 -19.58 4.78
N ILE A 93 -12.01 -18.95 4.94
CA ILE A 93 -10.75 -19.65 5.27
C ILE A 93 -10.90 -20.38 6.61
N ARG A 94 -11.44 -19.72 7.65
CA ARG A 94 -11.71 -20.34 8.97
C ARG A 94 -12.63 -21.56 8.86
N ALA A 95 -13.72 -21.41 8.11
CA ALA A 95 -14.71 -22.47 7.94
C ALA A 95 -14.09 -23.68 7.22
N ARG A 96 -13.35 -23.46 6.13
CA ARG A 96 -12.64 -24.53 5.40
C ARG A 96 -11.53 -25.17 6.20
N ALA A 97 -10.76 -24.39 6.97
CA ALA A 97 -9.70 -24.90 7.83
C ALA A 97 -10.23 -25.89 8.88
N SER A 98 -11.49 -25.74 9.28
CA SER A 98 -12.17 -26.61 10.25
C SER A 98 -13.05 -27.69 9.60
N SER A 99 -13.08 -27.76 8.27
CA SER A 99 -13.90 -28.73 7.52
C SER A 99 -13.14 -30.01 7.20
N GLN A 100 -13.82 -30.97 6.57
CA GLN A 100 -13.20 -32.22 6.08
C GLN A 100 -12.14 -31.98 4.99
N ASN A 101 -12.16 -30.82 4.31
CA ASN A 101 -11.24 -30.45 3.23
C ASN A 101 -10.38 -29.23 3.62
N PRO A 102 -9.42 -29.36 4.56
CA PRO A 102 -8.59 -28.23 4.98
C PRO A 102 -7.69 -27.68 3.86
N GLN A 103 -7.40 -28.46 2.82
CA GLN A 103 -6.65 -28.00 1.63
C GLN A 103 -7.32 -26.82 0.93
N GLU A 104 -8.66 -26.80 0.90
CA GLU A 104 -9.39 -25.70 0.27
C GLU A 104 -9.16 -24.37 0.99
N ALA A 105 -8.84 -24.37 2.29
CA ALA A 105 -8.48 -23.16 3.02
C ALA A 105 -7.17 -22.54 2.50
N MET A 106 -6.21 -23.37 2.08
CA MET A 106 -4.95 -22.92 1.49
C MET A 106 -5.17 -22.33 0.09
N LEU A 107 -6.06 -22.93 -0.70
CA LEU A 107 -6.45 -22.39 -2.00
C LEU A 107 -7.13 -21.03 -1.84
N LEU A 108 -8.06 -20.90 -0.89
CA LEU A 108 -8.73 -19.64 -0.57
C LEU A 108 -7.77 -18.57 -0.06
N TYR A 109 -6.74 -18.94 0.70
CA TYR A 109 -5.66 -18.01 1.08
C TYR A 109 -4.86 -17.51 -0.12
N ASN A 110 -4.54 -18.40 -1.07
CA ASN A 110 -3.87 -18.00 -2.30
C ASN A 110 -4.77 -17.11 -3.18
N ASP A 111 -6.06 -17.43 -3.28
CA ASP A 111 -7.02 -16.60 -3.99
C ASP A 111 -7.14 -15.22 -3.33
N MET A 112 -7.22 -15.14 -2.00
CA MET A 112 -7.21 -13.87 -1.26
C MET A 112 -6.05 -12.96 -1.68
N ARG A 113 -4.84 -13.53 -1.82
CA ARG A 113 -3.64 -12.81 -2.29
C ARG A 113 -3.72 -12.42 -3.76
N ARG A 114 -4.19 -13.31 -4.63
CA ARG A 114 -4.36 -13.05 -6.07
C ARG A 114 -5.36 -11.93 -6.35
N PHE A 115 -6.40 -11.81 -5.52
CA PHE A 115 -7.37 -10.72 -5.57
C PHE A 115 -6.88 -9.43 -4.89
N GLY A 116 -5.59 -9.33 -4.52
CA GLY A 116 -5.01 -8.12 -3.93
C GLY A 116 -5.44 -7.85 -2.48
N VAL A 117 -6.11 -8.80 -1.81
CA VAL A 117 -6.53 -8.65 -0.42
C VAL A 117 -5.40 -9.09 0.51
N THR A 118 -4.79 -8.14 1.20
CA THR A 118 -3.64 -8.40 2.09
C THR A 118 -4.04 -9.31 3.28
N PRO A 119 -3.42 -10.49 3.44
CA PRO A 119 -3.60 -11.31 4.64
C PRO A 119 -3.19 -10.56 5.90
N GLY A 120 -3.96 -10.72 6.97
CA GLY A 120 -3.71 -10.03 8.25
C GLY A 120 -3.50 -10.99 9.41
N LYS A 121 -3.31 -10.44 10.61
CA LYS A 121 -3.18 -11.19 11.87
C LYS A 121 -4.34 -12.17 12.14
N HIS A 122 -5.51 -11.93 11.55
CA HIS A 122 -6.68 -12.81 11.66
C HIS A 122 -6.72 -13.92 10.61
N THR A 123 -5.84 -13.89 9.60
CA THR A 123 -5.78 -14.88 8.52
C THR A 123 -4.90 -16.07 8.93
N PHE A 124 -3.70 -15.78 9.46
CA PHE A 124 -2.68 -16.78 9.75
C PHE A 124 -3.12 -17.88 10.73
N PRO A 125 -3.86 -17.62 11.83
CA PRO A 125 -4.30 -18.68 12.73
C PRO A 125 -5.11 -19.78 12.02
N PHE A 126 -5.92 -19.42 11.03
CA PHE A 126 -6.74 -20.38 10.29
C PHE A 126 -5.94 -21.13 9.23
N VAL A 127 -5.01 -20.46 8.56
CA VAL A 127 -4.05 -21.09 7.64
C VAL A 127 -3.20 -22.12 8.39
N LEU A 128 -2.69 -21.77 9.56
CA LEU A 128 -1.92 -22.68 10.43
C LEU A 128 -2.75 -23.87 10.89
N LYS A 129 -4.02 -23.64 11.25
CA LYS A 129 -4.96 -24.73 11.58
C LYS A 129 -5.18 -25.66 10.39
N ALA A 130 -5.35 -25.12 9.18
CA ALA A 130 -5.49 -25.93 7.97
C ALA A 130 -4.24 -26.78 7.72
N CYS A 131 -3.04 -26.21 7.86
CA CYS A 131 -1.78 -26.94 7.76
C CYS A 131 -1.67 -28.06 8.80
N SER A 132 -2.02 -27.78 10.06
CA SER A 132 -2.03 -28.78 11.13
C SER A 132 -3.01 -29.92 10.86
N ASN A 133 -4.19 -29.62 10.31
CA ASN A 133 -5.17 -30.63 9.94
C ASN A 133 -4.74 -31.44 8.71
N LEU A 134 -4.05 -30.84 7.74
CA LEU A 134 -3.46 -31.57 6.61
C LEU A 134 -2.37 -32.55 7.08
N LEU A 135 -1.53 -32.11 8.01
CA LEU A 135 -0.51 -32.95 8.66
C LEU A 135 -1.14 -34.12 9.43
N SER A 136 -2.24 -33.89 10.14
CA SER A 136 -2.93 -34.93 10.91
C SER A 136 -3.63 -35.97 10.02
N LEU A 137 -4.15 -35.54 8.86
CA LEU A 137 -4.74 -36.44 7.86
C LEU A 137 -3.67 -37.29 7.16
N GLN A 138 -2.47 -36.74 6.92
CA GLN A 138 -1.35 -37.48 6.31
C GLN A 138 -0.67 -38.45 7.30
N THR A 139 -0.75 -38.21 8.60
CA THR A 139 -0.17 -39.09 9.64
C THR A 139 -0.90 -40.42 9.80
N GLN A 140 -2.13 -40.57 9.29
CA GLN A 140 -2.80 -41.87 9.25
C GLN A 140 -2.27 -42.79 8.15
N GLN A 141 -1.46 -42.30 7.19
CA GLN A 141 -1.06 -43.10 6.03
C GLN A 141 0.42 -43.49 5.98
N GLN A 142 1.42 -42.69 6.39
CA GLN A 142 2.83 -43.17 6.43
C GLN A 142 3.76 -42.40 7.42
N PRO A 143 4.59 -43.10 8.23
CA PRO A 143 5.42 -42.49 9.26
C PRO A 143 6.84 -42.03 8.85
N GLU A 144 7.33 -42.32 7.64
CA GLU A 144 8.72 -41.98 7.22
C GLU A 144 8.85 -40.58 6.58
N MET A 145 7.74 -39.97 6.17
CA MET A 145 7.72 -38.66 5.51
C MET A 145 7.66 -37.47 6.51
N LYS A 146 8.07 -37.70 7.76
CA LYS A 146 7.97 -36.70 8.86
C LYS A 146 8.97 -35.56 8.72
N LEU A 147 10.21 -35.86 8.30
CA LEU A 147 11.26 -34.86 8.16
C LEU A 147 11.05 -34.00 6.91
N ALA A 148 10.69 -34.62 5.79
CA ALA A 148 10.51 -33.93 4.51
C ALA A 148 9.35 -32.92 4.55
N VAL A 149 8.24 -33.21 5.21
CA VAL A 149 7.09 -32.29 5.27
C VAL A 149 7.30 -31.17 6.28
N ILE A 150 7.97 -31.41 7.42
CA ILE A 150 8.41 -30.32 8.30
C ILE A 150 9.41 -29.41 7.57
N PHE A 151 10.31 -29.99 6.78
CA PHE A 151 11.23 -29.25 5.92
C PHE A 151 10.51 -28.47 4.83
N ILE A 152 9.48 -29.02 4.19
CA ILE A 152 8.62 -28.32 3.22
C ILE A 152 7.81 -27.21 3.90
N ILE A 153 7.31 -27.42 5.11
CA ILE A 153 6.61 -26.40 5.88
C ILE A 153 7.58 -25.30 6.28
N CYS A 154 8.78 -25.61 6.78
CA CYS A 154 9.85 -24.64 7.03
C CYS A 154 10.28 -23.91 5.75
N ILE A 155 10.30 -24.59 4.60
CA ILE A 155 10.48 -23.98 3.28
C ILE A 155 9.29 -23.07 2.93
N PHE A 156 8.04 -23.44 3.26
CA PHE A 156 6.87 -22.57 3.10
C PHE A 156 6.87 -21.38 4.08
N TRP A 157 7.49 -21.50 5.26
CA TRP A 157 7.77 -20.39 6.17
C TRP A 157 8.93 -19.51 5.66
N LEU A 158 9.88 -20.07 4.91
CA LEU A 158 10.94 -19.35 4.17
C LEU A 158 10.44 -18.73 2.85
N ILE A 159 9.29 -19.16 2.30
CA ILE A 159 8.64 -18.57 1.11
C ILE A 159 7.34 -17.83 1.51
N ALA A 160 7.20 -17.46 2.79
CA ALA A 160 6.23 -16.47 3.21
C ALA A 160 6.74 -15.11 2.72
N SER A 161 6.31 -14.76 1.50
CA SER A 161 6.97 -13.89 0.50
C SER A 161 8.32 -14.42 0.05
N ALA A 162 8.42 -14.85 -1.21
CA ALA A 162 9.72 -14.73 -1.87
C ALA A 162 9.99 -13.23 -1.90
N ASP A 163 10.91 -12.76 -1.07
CA ASP A 163 11.46 -11.43 -1.24
C ASP A 163 11.97 -11.37 -2.68
N ILE A 164 11.48 -10.39 -3.45
CA ILE A 164 11.80 -10.28 -4.88
C ILE A 164 13.32 -10.10 -5.04
N LEU A 165 13.95 -9.44 -4.06
CA LEU A 165 15.37 -9.29 -3.95
C LEU A 165 15.98 -10.35 -3.01
N GLN A 166 17.15 -10.87 -3.37
CA GLN A 166 17.93 -11.77 -2.53
C GLN A 166 18.90 -10.98 -1.65
N ASN A 167 19.03 -11.37 -0.38
CA ASN A 167 19.89 -10.70 0.60
C ASN A 167 19.76 -9.16 0.61
N PRO A 168 18.54 -8.60 0.64
CA PRO A 168 18.35 -7.17 0.46
C PRO A 168 18.79 -6.31 1.66
N ASP A 169 19.02 -6.91 2.82
CA ASP A 169 19.56 -6.26 4.02
C ASP A 169 21.06 -6.56 4.24
N PHE A 170 21.68 -7.34 3.34
CA PHE A 170 23.10 -7.73 3.40
C PHE A 170 23.52 -8.50 4.66
N GLU A 171 22.56 -9.04 5.42
CA GLU A 171 22.84 -9.77 6.66
C GLU A 171 23.25 -11.23 6.42
N LEU A 172 23.05 -11.76 5.21
CA LEU A 172 23.60 -13.07 4.86
C LEU A 172 25.12 -12.97 4.69
N PRO A 173 25.88 -13.91 5.28
CA PRO A 173 27.33 -13.84 5.30
C PRO A 173 27.93 -13.95 3.89
N ILE A 174 28.93 -13.10 3.63
CA ILE A 174 29.75 -13.16 2.42
C ILE A 174 30.66 -14.39 2.48
N THR A 175 30.72 -15.16 1.39
CA THR A 175 31.65 -16.29 1.25
C THR A 175 33.05 -15.81 0.84
N ASN A 176 34.09 -16.46 1.38
CA ASN A 176 35.51 -16.17 1.12
C ASN A 176 35.98 -14.77 1.58
N LEU A 177 35.42 -14.25 2.68
CA LEU A 177 36.00 -13.09 3.35
C LEU A 177 37.46 -13.39 3.76
N PRO A 178 38.41 -12.48 3.51
CA PRO A 178 39.79 -12.65 3.95
C PRO A 178 39.83 -12.81 5.48
N THR A 179 40.26 -13.99 5.95
CA THR A 179 40.12 -14.51 7.32
C THR A 179 40.84 -13.73 8.42
N ASN A 180 41.47 -12.60 8.12
CA ASN A 180 42.31 -11.81 9.06
C ASN A 180 41.88 -10.34 9.21
N SER A 181 40.73 -9.93 8.69
CA SER A 181 40.31 -8.53 8.83
C SER A 181 39.61 -8.28 10.18
N THR A 182 40.31 -7.67 11.13
CA THR A 182 39.71 -7.04 12.31
C THR A 182 39.08 -5.67 11.99
N SER A 183 39.16 -5.22 10.73
CA SER A 183 38.57 -3.96 10.28
C SER A 183 37.06 -4.10 10.07
N PRO A 184 36.25 -3.13 10.55
CA PRO A 184 34.81 -3.10 10.27
C PRO A 184 34.50 -2.84 8.80
N PHE A 185 35.48 -2.39 7.99
CA PHE A 185 35.36 -2.20 6.55
C PHE A 185 36.26 -3.22 5.84
N VAL A 186 35.66 -4.16 5.10
CA VAL A 186 36.36 -5.22 4.36
C VAL A 186 36.21 -4.98 2.87
N LEU A 187 37.33 -4.76 2.17
CA LEU A 187 37.33 -4.63 0.71
C LEU A 187 37.03 -5.97 0.04
N LEU A 188 36.05 -5.99 -0.86
CA LEU A 188 35.68 -7.17 -1.63
C LEU A 188 36.58 -7.31 -2.87
N ASN A 189 36.88 -8.55 -3.22
CA ASN A 189 37.72 -8.93 -4.36
C ASN A 189 37.00 -9.96 -5.24
N GLU A 190 37.58 -10.32 -6.38
CA GLU A 190 36.98 -11.26 -7.35
C GLU A 190 36.56 -12.63 -6.75
N ASN A 191 37.15 -13.05 -5.63
CA ASN A 191 36.81 -14.30 -4.95
C ASN A 191 35.67 -14.16 -3.93
N SER A 192 35.30 -12.92 -3.59
CA SER A 192 34.22 -12.59 -2.67
C SER A 192 32.87 -12.71 -3.37
N THR A 193 31.85 -13.19 -2.68
CA THR A 193 30.49 -13.26 -3.25
C THR A 193 29.49 -12.70 -2.25
N ILE A 194 28.76 -11.66 -2.68
CA ILE A 194 27.59 -11.16 -1.97
C ILE A 194 26.41 -12.03 -2.41
N PRO A 195 25.72 -12.77 -1.53
CA PRO A 195 24.61 -13.64 -1.91
C PRO A 195 23.57 -12.87 -2.74
N GLY A 196 23.34 -13.31 -3.99
CA GLY A 196 22.37 -12.70 -4.90
C GLY A 196 22.82 -11.41 -5.61
N TRP A 197 23.98 -10.83 -5.31
CA TRP A 197 24.44 -9.57 -5.89
C TRP A 197 25.76 -9.74 -6.64
N THR A 198 25.90 -9.03 -7.76
CA THR A 198 27.21 -8.83 -8.41
C THR A 198 27.74 -7.45 -8.07
N PHE A 199 29.06 -7.27 -8.13
CA PHE A 199 29.68 -5.99 -7.85
C PHE A 199 30.85 -5.68 -8.78
N GLN A 200 31.14 -4.40 -8.96
CA GLN A 200 32.22 -3.86 -9.79
C GLN A 200 32.79 -2.61 -9.11
N GLY A 201 34.06 -2.29 -9.39
CA GLY A 201 34.74 -1.16 -8.76
C GLY A 201 35.06 -1.40 -7.29
N GLU A 202 35.25 -0.32 -6.53
CA GLU A 202 35.60 -0.39 -5.13
C GLU A 202 34.35 -0.64 -4.27
N VAL A 203 34.17 -1.86 -3.78
CA VAL A 203 33.04 -2.23 -2.92
C VAL A 203 33.55 -2.80 -1.61
N ARG A 204 33.10 -2.24 -0.48
CA ARG A 204 33.44 -2.74 0.86
C ARG A 204 32.21 -3.29 1.57
N TYR A 205 32.35 -4.45 2.19
CA TYR A 205 31.40 -4.94 3.17
C TYR A 205 31.69 -4.28 4.51
N VAL A 206 30.65 -3.74 5.12
CA VAL A 206 30.77 -3.00 6.38
C VAL A 206 30.04 -3.77 7.46
N THR A 207 30.68 -3.95 8.60
CA THR A 207 30.10 -4.55 9.80
C THR A 207 29.95 -3.49 10.88
N ALA A 208 28.77 -3.43 11.50
CA ALA A 208 28.47 -2.48 12.56
C ALA A 208 29.43 -2.69 13.74
N GLY A 209 29.97 -1.61 14.28
CA GLY A 209 30.90 -1.66 15.40
C GLY A 209 31.22 -0.28 15.95
N VAL A 210 32.14 -0.22 16.92
CA VAL A 210 32.50 1.00 17.67
C VAL A 210 32.91 2.18 16.76
N ASN A 211 33.41 1.89 15.56
CA ASN A 211 33.94 2.88 14.61
C ASN A 211 33.11 3.03 13.31
N ALA A 212 31.95 2.37 13.19
CA ALA A 212 31.09 2.42 12.01
C ALA A 212 29.62 2.58 12.42
N SER A 213 29.08 3.80 12.28
CA SER A 213 27.67 4.08 12.49
C SER A 213 26.85 3.56 11.31
N LEU A 214 26.50 2.28 11.36
CA LEU A 214 25.62 1.68 10.36
C LEU A 214 24.14 1.92 10.68
N PRO A 215 23.27 1.85 9.66
CA PRO A 215 21.82 1.88 9.83
C PRO A 215 21.30 0.84 10.84
N ARG A 216 21.95 -0.31 10.97
CA ARG A 216 21.57 -1.36 11.92
C ARG A 216 22.80 -2.00 12.58
N ASN A 217 22.58 -2.65 13.72
CA ASN A 217 23.55 -3.63 14.25
C ASN A 217 23.55 -4.85 13.34
N GLY A 218 24.48 -4.88 12.39
CA GLY A 218 24.56 -5.91 11.36
C GLY A 218 25.53 -5.51 10.26
N HIS A 219 25.12 -5.60 9.00
CA HIS A 219 26.01 -5.43 7.86
C HIS A 219 25.43 -4.50 6.79
N ALA A 220 26.31 -3.91 5.99
CA ALA A 220 25.95 -3.01 4.90
C ALA A 220 26.98 -3.06 3.77
N ILE A 221 26.68 -2.40 2.66
CA ILE A 221 27.60 -2.25 1.54
C ILE A 221 27.98 -0.78 1.36
N MET A 222 29.28 -0.50 1.34
CA MET A 222 29.83 0.80 0.98
C MET A 222 30.35 0.77 -0.45
N LEU A 223 29.92 1.74 -1.26
CA LEU A 223 30.35 1.90 -2.65
C LEU A 223 31.39 3.01 -2.72
N GLY A 224 32.66 2.62 -2.88
CA GLY A 224 33.82 3.51 -3.09
C GLY A 224 33.90 4.04 -4.52
N GLN A 225 35.09 4.41 -4.98
CA GLN A 225 35.30 4.92 -6.34
C GLN A 225 34.83 3.91 -7.40
N ASP A 226 33.96 4.37 -8.30
CA ASP A 226 33.31 3.56 -9.34
C ASP A 226 32.61 2.29 -8.81
N GLY A 227 32.29 2.29 -7.51
CA GLY A 227 31.67 1.18 -6.81
C GLY A 227 30.24 0.98 -7.26
N LYS A 228 29.93 -0.24 -7.66
CA LYS A 228 28.61 -0.63 -8.17
C LYS A 228 28.23 -2.01 -7.67
N ILE A 229 26.98 -2.15 -7.24
CA ILE A 229 26.33 -3.45 -7.05
C ILE A 229 25.11 -3.56 -7.95
N ASN A 230 24.79 -4.77 -8.38
CA ASN A 230 23.55 -5.03 -9.09
C ASN A 230 22.93 -6.39 -8.73
N GLN A 231 21.64 -6.50 -8.96
CA GLN A 231 20.90 -7.74 -8.87
C GLN A 231 19.81 -7.74 -9.95
N THR A 232 19.69 -8.88 -10.64
CA THR A 232 18.59 -9.08 -11.59
C THR A 232 17.49 -9.89 -10.92
N PHE A 233 16.26 -9.42 -11.02
CA PHE A 233 15.06 -10.13 -10.59
C PHE A 233 14.03 -10.18 -11.73
N THR A 234 13.02 -11.03 -11.58
CA THR A 234 11.96 -11.20 -12.57
C THR A 234 10.66 -10.60 -12.04
N ALA A 235 10.01 -9.76 -12.83
CA ALA A 235 8.70 -9.24 -12.51
C ALA A 235 7.66 -10.37 -12.47
N ASN A 236 6.70 -10.26 -11.55
CA ASN A 236 5.68 -11.26 -11.31
C ASN A 236 4.29 -10.61 -11.26
N GLY A 237 3.34 -11.19 -12.01
CA GLY A 237 1.96 -10.73 -12.07
C GLY A 237 1.66 -9.80 -13.25
N ASP A 238 0.45 -9.23 -13.28
CA ASP A 238 0.09 -8.23 -14.29
C ASP A 238 1.02 -7.00 -14.23
N VAL A 239 0.87 -6.04 -15.15
CA VAL A 239 1.71 -4.83 -15.15
C VAL A 239 1.59 -4.09 -13.81
N MET A 240 2.63 -4.20 -12.98
CA MET A 240 2.73 -3.61 -11.64
C MET A 240 3.77 -2.49 -11.64
N GLN A 241 3.56 -1.48 -10.81
CA GLN A 241 4.58 -0.48 -10.50
C GLN A 241 5.46 -0.97 -9.36
N TYR A 242 6.77 -0.86 -9.52
CA TYR A 242 7.76 -1.32 -8.55
C TYR A 242 8.39 -0.12 -7.84
N LEU A 243 8.26 -0.11 -6.51
CA LEU A 243 8.77 0.93 -5.62
C LEU A 243 9.88 0.35 -4.75
N LEU A 244 11.05 0.97 -4.77
CA LEU A 244 12.17 0.65 -3.91
C LEU A 244 12.20 1.59 -2.72
N THR A 245 12.33 1.05 -1.52
CA THR A 245 12.71 1.78 -0.32
C THR A 245 14.08 1.29 0.13
N PHE A 246 14.99 2.21 0.46
CA PHE A 246 16.33 1.83 0.92
C PHE A 246 16.86 2.81 1.96
N THR A 247 17.80 2.35 2.79
CA THR A 247 18.52 3.23 3.71
C THR A 247 19.84 3.67 3.10
N LEU A 248 20.15 4.95 3.25
CA LEU A 248 21.39 5.55 2.80
C LEU A 248 22.08 6.22 3.98
N ALA A 249 23.33 5.83 4.21
CA ALA A 249 24.25 6.48 5.12
C ALA A 249 25.53 6.87 4.36
N GLN A 250 26.48 7.50 5.06
CA GLN A 250 27.78 7.83 4.50
C GLN A 250 28.89 7.38 5.45
N ALA A 251 29.99 6.89 4.89
CA ALA A 251 31.19 6.55 5.64
C ALA A 251 32.46 6.94 4.87
N GLY A 252 33.47 7.38 5.61
CA GLY A 252 34.76 7.81 5.06
C GLY A 252 35.59 8.53 6.11
N GLN A 253 36.84 8.84 5.75
CA GLN A 253 37.72 9.66 6.59
C GLN A 253 37.71 11.10 6.05
N ASN A 254 37.65 12.09 6.94
CA ASN A 254 37.75 13.51 6.58
C ASN A 254 36.76 13.94 5.48
N CYS A 255 35.44 13.75 5.70
CA CYS A 255 34.32 14.09 4.80
C CYS A 255 34.32 15.56 4.33
N LYS A 256 35.19 15.92 3.38
CA LYS A 256 35.20 17.25 2.76
C LYS A 256 34.23 17.33 1.58
N ALA A 257 33.95 16.18 0.97
CA ALA A 257 33.00 16.03 -0.13
C ALA A 257 32.13 14.79 0.09
N ASN A 258 30.84 14.94 -0.21
CA ASN A 258 29.87 13.87 -0.13
C ASN A 258 29.61 13.32 -1.53
N VAL A 259 29.73 12.00 -1.68
CA VAL A 259 29.48 11.31 -2.95
C VAL A 259 28.01 10.88 -2.98
N SER A 260 27.38 11.00 -4.14
CA SER A 260 26.00 10.59 -4.35
C SER A 260 25.88 9.12 -4.75
N LEU A 261 24.68 8.59 -4.55
CA LEU A 261 24.28 7.26 -4.97
C LEU A 261 23.31 7.38 -6.15
N VAL A 262 23.61 6.72 -7.27
CA VAL A 262 22.68 6.55 -8.38
C VAL A 262 21.99 5.20 -8.23
N VAL A 263 20.66 5.22 -8.18
CA VAL A 263 19.82 4.02 -8.24
C VAL A 263 19.14 3.98 -9.61
N SER A 264 19.29 2.87 -10.32
CA SER A 264 18.78 2.73 -11.68
C SER A 264 18.20 1.34 -11.95
N ALA A 265 17.22 1.32 -12.85
CA ALA A 265 16.57 0.16 -13.44
C ALA A 265 16.30 0.50 -14.93
N PRO A 266 15.77 -0.43 -15.76
CA PRO A 266 15.55 -0.16 -17.19
C PRO A 266 14.74 1.12 -17.49
N ASP A 267 13.77 1.46 -16.64
CA ASP A 267 12.83 2.57 -16.86
C ASP A 267 13.22 3.85 -16.12
N SER A 268 14.15 3.79 -15.16
CA SER A 268 14.45 4.93 -14.29
C SER A 268 15.92 4.99 -13.86
N SER A 269 16.40 6.19 -13.63
CA SER A 269 17.71 6.46 -13.04
C SER A 269 17.64 7.74 -12.23
N MET A 270 17.95 7.67 -10.95
CA MET A 270 17.84 8.80 -10.02
C MET A 270 19.06 8.88 -9.11
N GLU A 271 19.50 10.10 -8.84
CA GLU A 271 20.63 10.43 -7.97
C GLU A 271 20.15 10.83 -6.57
N PHE A 272 20.78 10.27 -5.55
CA PHE A 272 20.46 10.48 -4.14
C PHE A 272 21.71 10.95 -3.41
N SER A 273 21.57 12.06 -2.68
CA SER A 273 22.64 12.61 -1.84
C SER A 273 22.15 12.74 -0.41
N LEU A 274 22.93 12.22 0.54
CA LEU A 274 22.65 12.38 1.96
C LEU A 274 22.85 13.85 2.34
N THR A 275 21.79 14.48 2.86
CA THR A 275 21.84 15.89 3.27
C THR A 275 21.87 16.07 4.77
N GLN A 276 21.46 15.05 5.54
CA GLN A 276 21.32 15.08 6.99
C GLN A 276 20.41 16.21 7.50
N LYS A 277 19.54 16.73 6.63
CA LYS A 277 18.57 17.77 6.97
C LYS A 277 17.26 17.19 7.46
N TYR A 278 16.96 15.94 7.11
CA TYR A 278 15.63 15.36 7.24
C TYR A 278 15.53 14.25 8.29
N SER A 279 16.66 13.81 8.83
CA SER A 279 16.74 12.88 9.95
C SER A 279 17.78 13.34 10.96
N LYS A 280 17.57 12.93 12.20
CA LYS A 280 18.52 13.06 13.30
C LYS A 280 19.54 11.93 13.33
N GLU A 281 19.24 10.84 12.63
CA GLU A 281 20.11 9.68 12.51
C GLU A 281 21.23 9.98 11.50
N THR A 282 22.31 9.20 11.53
CA THR A 282 23.41 9.30 10.55
C THR A 282 23.05 8.73 9.17
N ARG A 283 21.76 8.54 8.92
CA ARG A 283 21.19 7.92 7.73
C ARG A 283 19.85 8.57 7.38
N GLU A 284 19.44 8.41 6.14
CA GLU A 284 18.15 8.82 5.64
C GLU A 284 17.50 7.63 4.90
N VAL A 285 16.18 7.54 4.91
CA VAL A 285 15.42 6.49 4.21
C VAL A 285 14.81 7.10 2.96
N TYR A 286 15.06 6.51 1.79
CA TYR A 286 14.57 7.03 0.52
C TYR A 286 13.57 6.07 -0.12
N GLY A 287 12.61 6.63 -0.85
CA GLY A 287 11.67 5.91 -1.69
C GLY A 287 11.81 6.35 -3.14
N HIS A 288 11.92 5.38 -4.06
CA HIS A 288 12.07 5.63 -5.49
C HIS A 288 11.21 4.68 -6.30
N ARG A 289 10.65 5.16 -7.41
CA ARG A 289 9.97 4.30 -8.38
C ARG A 289 11.01 3.73 -9.34
N LEU A 290 11.08 2.41 -9.45
CA LEU A 290 12.00 1.77 -10.39
C LEU A 290 11.43 1.71 -11.81
N GLY A 291 10.13 1.46 -11.96
CA GLY A 291 9.50 1.25 -13.26
C GLY A 291 8.16 0.53 -13.18
N SER A 292 7.67 0.07 -14.32
CA SER A 292 6.44 -0.74 -14.38
C SER A 292 6.59 -1.87 -15.38
N TRP A 293 6.47 -3.10 -14.89
CA TRP A 293 6.77 -4.31 -15.66
C TRP A 293 5.71 -5.37 -15.44
N GLY A 294 5.46 -6.16 -16.47
CA GLY A 294 4.58 -7.33 -16.44
C GLY A 294 5.33 -8.64 -16.18
N ASP A 295 4.56 -9.72 -16.07
CA ASP A 295 5.04 -11.05 -15.74
C ASP A 295 6.19 -11.52 -16.65
N GLY A 296 7.26 -12.02 -16.04
CA GLY A 296 8.40 -12.61 -16.75
C GLY A 296 9.43 -11.63 -17.29
N GLU A 297 9.23 -10.30 -17.15
CA GLU A 297 10.25 -9.32 -17.53
C GLU A 297 11.46 -9.37 -16.58
N TYR A 298 12.66 -9.19 -17.13
CA TYR A 298 13.91 -9.19 -16.37
C TYR A 298 14.34 -7.76 -16.04
N ILE A 299 14.52 -7.47 -14.76
CA ILE A 299 14.84 -6.15 -14.25
C ILE A 299 16.20 -6.20 -13.58
N ASN A 300 17.14 -5.41 -14.10
CA ASN A 300 18.45 -5.25 -13.50
C ASN A 300 18.48 -3.99 -12.64
N LEU A 301 18.41 -4.15 -11.32
CA LEU A 301 18.56 -3.06 -10.36
C LEU A 301 20.04 -2.80 -10.12
N ILE A 302 20.46 -1.56 -10.31
CA ILE A 302 21.84 -1.11 -10.15
C ILE A 302 21.89 0.00 -9.11
N LEU A 303 22.81 -0.13 -8.15
CA LEU A 303 23.19 0.90 -7.20
C LEU A 303 24.67 1.23 -7.43
N GLN A 304 24.97 2.50 -7.71
CA GLN A 304 26.30 2.93 -8.11
C GLN A 304 26.68 4.24 -7.44
N SER A 305 27.91 4.34 -6.94
CA SER A 305 28.48 5.62 -6.49
C SER A 305 28.75 6.55 -7.66
N GLN A 306 28.46 7.84 -7.52
CA GLN A 306 28.79 8.85 -8.51
C GLN A 306 29.66 9.95 -7.88
N ALA A 307 30.94 9.96 -8.24
CA ALA A 307 31.91 10.96 -7.80
C ALA A 307 32.46 11.72 -9.01
N THR A 308 32.27 13.04 -9.06
CA THR A 308 32.86 13.91 -10.09
C THR A 308 34.04 14.67 -9.48
N ASP A 309 35.26 14.38 -9.92
CA ASP A 309 36.50 15.06 -9.51
C ASP A 309 36.74 15.15 -7.99
N VAL A 310 36.35 14.12 -7.23
CA VAL A 310 36.53 14.07 -5.78
C VAL A 310 37.83 13.34 -5.41
N ASP A 311 38.64 13.91 -4.51
CA ASP A 311 39.78 13.20 -3.90
C ASP A 311 39.25 12.01 -3.06
N PRO A 312 39.55 10.75 -3.43
CA PRO A 312 39.05 9.57 -2.73
C PRO A 312 39.38 9.52 -1.24
N ASN A 313 40.45 10.20 -0.81
CA ASN A 313 40.89 10.23 0.59
C ASN A 313 40.13 11.26 1.46
N SER A 314 39.29 12.09 0.84
CA SER A 314 38.47 13.10 1.52
C SER A 314 36.97 12.96 1.22
N ALA A 315 36.61 11.90 0.49
CA ALA A 315 35.25 11.56 0.11
C ALA A 315 34.56 10.75 1.21
N CYS A 316 33.31 11.08 1.49
CA CYS A 316 32.41 10.20 2.22
C CYS A 316 31.48 9.47 1.26
N TRP A 317 31.68 8.16 1.23
CA TRP A 317 31.12 7.23 0.26
C TRP A 317 29.74 6.74 0.73
N PRO A 318 28.79 6.52 -0.19
CA PRO A 318 27.47 6.03 0.15
C PRO A 318 27.56 4.61 0.73
N VAL A 319 26.86 4.43 1.85
CA VAL A 319 26.66 3.14 2.50
C VAL A 319 25.18 2.81 2.38
N VAL A 320 24.88 1.68 1.73
CA VAL A 320 23.51 1.22 1.49
C VAL A 320 23.23 -0.01 2.34
N ASP A 321 22.04 -0.03 2.93
CA ASP A 321 21.50 -1.12 3.74
C ASP A 321 19.98 -1.18 3.55
N THR A 322 19.40 -2.36 3.76
CA THR A 322 17.97 -2.65 3.85
C THR A 322 17.19 -2.12 2.65
N LEU A 323 17.08 -2.93 1.61
CA LEU A 323 16.29 -2.67 0.41
C LEU A 323 14.92 -3.35 0.52
N LEU A 324 13.82 -2.62 0.44
CA LEU A 324 12.48 -3.17 0.33
C LEU A 324 11.90 -2.87 -1.04
N LEU A 325 11.50 -3.92 -1.75
CA LEU A 325 10.80 -3.79 -3.02
C LEU A 325 9.31 -4.06 -2.82
N LYS A 326 8.47 -3.09 -3.18
CA LYS A 326 7.01 -3.20 -3.11
C LYS A 326 6.40 -3.02 -4.49
N THR A 327 5.50 -3.93 -4.85
CA THR A 327 4.66 -3.82 -6.04
C THR A 327 3.33 -3.16 -5.70
N ILE A 328 2.91 -2.19 -6.50
CA ILE A 328 1.57 -1.62 -6.44
C ILE A 328 0.87 -1.80 -7.79
N GLY A 329 -0.40 -2.20 -7.74
CA GLY A 329 -1.24 -2.32 -8.93
C GLY A 329 -1.72 -0.97 -9.45
N PRO A 330 -2.48 -0.96 -10.55
CA PRO A 330 -3.08 0.26 -11.08
C PRO A 330 -3.95 0.96 -10.02
N PRO A 331 -4.06 2.29 -10.05
CA PRO A 331 -4.83 3.03 -9.07
C PRO A 331 -6.29 2.58 -9.07
N ALA A 332 -6.80 2.18 -7.92
CA ALA A 332 -8.21 1.88 -7.75
C ALA A 332 -9.05 3.15 -7.98
N GLN A 333 -10.04 3.08 -8.85
CA GLN A 333 -10.98 4.18 -9.02
C GLN A 333 -12.02 4.15 -7.91
N ASN A 334 -12.18 5.29 -7.23
CA ASN A 334 -13.24 5.50 -6.26
C ASN A 334 -14.32 6.39 -6.91
N SER A 335 -15.59 5.98 -6.86
CA SER A 335 -16.70 6.79 -7.37
C SER A 335 -16.85 8.12 -6.64
N ASP A 336 -16.45 8.16 -5.37
CA ASP A 336 -16.71 9.28 -4.47
C ASP A 336 -15.56 10.30 -4.46
N ASN A 337 -14.36 9.90 -4.92
CA ASN A 337 -13.20 10.77 -5.03
C ASN A 337 -12.58 10.68 -6.44
N LEU A 338 -12.64 11.79 -7.17
CA LEU A 338 -12.09 11.88 -8.54
C LEU A 338 -10.56 11.82 -8.57
N LEU A 339 -9.90 12.00 -7.42
CA LEU A 339 -8.45 11.89 -7.26
C LEU A 339 -8.05 10.52 -6.73
N PRO A 340 -7.36 9.69 -7.54
CA PRO A 340 -6.78 8.45 -7.03
C PRO A 340 -5.73 8.75 -5.97
N ASN A 341 -5.67 7.87 -4.96
CA ASN A 341 -4.65 7.93 -3.90
C ASN A 341 -4.57 9.28 -3.15
N GLY A 342 -5.66 10.04 -3.07
CA GLY A 342 -5.68 11.33 -2.38
C GLY A 342 -5.50 11.26 -0.86
N GLY A 343 -5.69 10.08 -0.26
CA GLY A 343 -5.31 9.79 1.14
C GLY A 343 -3.93 9.13 1.28
N PHE A 344 -3.13 9.07 0.20
CA PHE A 344 -1.74 8.58 0.21
C PHE A 344 -1.51 7.17 0.78
N GLU A 345 -2.54 6.33 0.86
CA GLU A 345 -2.44 4.95 1.37
C GLU A 345 -1.64 4.00 0.46
N SER A 346 -1.33 4.42 -0.77
CA SER A 346 -0.52 3.68 -1.74
C SER A 346 0.78 4.41 -2.05
N GLY A 347 1.87 3.94 -1.46
CA GLY A 347 3.24 4.43 -1.69
C GLY A 347 4.31 3.39 -1.35
N PRO A 348 5.57 3.80 -1.19
CA PRO A 348 6.68 2.91 -0.85
C PRO A 348 6.46 2.13 0.46
N ALA A 349 7.20 1.03 0.67
CA ALA A 349 7.08 0.22 1.87
C ALA A 349 7.84 0.83 3.04
N PHE A 350 7.19 0.97 4.19
CA PHE A 350 7.86 1.39 5.41
C PHE A 350 8.78 0.29 5.95
N LEU A 351 9.98 0.70 6.38
CA LEU A 351 10.90 -0.19 7.07
C LEU A 351 10.38 -0.43 8.50
N ASP A 352 10.12 -1.69 8.87
CA ASP A 352 9.62 -2.03 10.20
C ASP A 352 10.58 -1.64 11.34
N SER A 353 11.88 -1.59 11.03
CA SER A 353 12.98 -1.23 11.91
C SER A 353 13.21 0.27 12.06
N SER A 354 12.54 1.11 11.24
CA SER A 354 12.75 2.56 11.23
C SER A 354 11.63 3.30 11.96
N GLY A 355 12.01 4.24 12.82
CA GLY A 355 11.12 5.28 13.37
C GLY A 355 10.90 6.44 12.39
N GLU A 356 11.67 6.50 11.31
CA GLU A 356 11.69 7.63 10.36
C GLU A 356 10.72 7.43 9.19
N GLY A 357 10.23 8.54 8.65
CA GLY A 357 9.50 8.56 7.37
C GLY A 357 10.43 8.37 6.16
N ILE A 358 9.83 8.14 5.00
CA ILE A 358 10.53 7.89 3.73
C ILE A 358 10.63 9.20 2.95
N LEU A 359 11.84 9.64 2.64
CA LEU A 359 12.08 10.79 1.78
C LEU A 359 11.79 10.45 0.33
N LEU A 360 10.96 11.29 -0.29
CA LEU A 360 10.67 11.25 -1.71
C LEU A 360 11.27 12.50 -2.32
N VAL A 361 12.21 12.27 -3.23
CA VAL A 361 12.91 13.34 -3.96
C VAL A 361 11.95 13.96 -4.96
N SER A 362 12.21 15.20 -5.38
CA SER A 362 11.38 15.88 -6.38
C SER A 362 11.32 15.08 -7.67
N GLU A 363 10.10 14.78 -8.12
CA GLU A 363 9.82 14.11 -9.38
C GLU A 363 8.58 14.76 -10.03
N PRO A 364 8.77 15.61 -11.07
CA PRO A 364 7.68 16.35 -11.69
C PRO A 364 6.82 15.49 -12.63
N SER A 365 7.19 14.25 -12.94
CA SER A 365 6.39 13.34 -13.77
C SER A 365 5.42 12.51 -12.93
N LEU A 366 4.13 12.56 -13.29
CA LEU A 366 3.08 11.74 -12.66
C LEU A 366 3.30 10.24 -12.83
N VAL A 367 4.04 9.85 -13.87
CA VAL A 367 4.32 8.45 -14.19
C VAL A 367 5.57 7.98 -13.45
N GLU A 368 6.56 8.85 -13.28
CA GLU A 368 7.83 8.49 -12.63
C GLU A 368 7.80 8.63 -11.10
N SER A 369 6.82 9.34 -10.55
CA SER A 369 6.72 9.54 -9.12
C SER A 369 6.52 8.24 -8.33
N ALA A 370 7.17 8.18 -7.17
CA ALA A 370 6.96 7.14 -6.17
C ALA A 370 5.57 7.23 -5.49
N LEU A 371 4.90 8.38 -5.59
CA LEU A 371 3.51 8.55 -5.18
C LEU A 371 2.60 8.31 -6.38
N GLN A 372 1.82 7.23 -6.33
CA GLN A 372 0.94 6.88 -7.43
C GLN A 372 -0.05 8.02 -7.72
N GLN A 373 0.02 8.59 -8.93
CA GLN A 373 -0.83 9.68 -9.44
C GLN A 373 -0.61 11.07 -8.79
N TRP A 374 0.52 11.24 -8.10
CA TRP A 374 0.92 12.51 -7.49
C TRP A 374 2.39 12.76 -7.77
N THR A 375 2.75 13.98 -8.14
CA THR A 375 4.15 14.42 -8.28
C THR A 375 4.63 15.05 -6.99
N THR A 376 5.95 15.06 -6.81
CA THR A 376 6.62 15.74 -5.70
C THR A 376 7.37 16.95 -6.27
N MET A 377 7.12 18.10 -5.67
CA MET A 377 7.86 19.33 -5.94
C MET A 377 8.79 19.54 -4.75
N GLY A 378 10.10 19.55 -4.94
CA GLY A 378 11.04 19.49 -3.82
C GLY A 378 10.94 18.17 -3.03
N ASN A 379 11.64 18.11 -1.90
CA ASN A 379 11.64 16.91 -1.06
C ASN A 379 10.46 16.91 -0.10
N VAL A 380 9.72 15.81 -0.10
CA VAL A 380 8.64 15.54 0.85
C VAL A 380 8.94 14.25 1.61
N LYS A 381 8.28 14.06 2.76
CA LYS A 381 8.42 12.85 3.58
C LYS A 381 7.10 12.10 3.59
N TYR A 382 7.12 10.87 3.13
CA TYR A 382 6.01 9.93 3.26
C TYR A 382 6.07 9.30 4.66
N ILE A 383 5.04 9.54 5.46
CA ILE A 383 4.99 9.16 6.88
C ILE A 383 3.91 8.11 7.14
N ASN A 384 4.03 7.40 8.26
CA ASN A 384 3.04 6.40 8.67
C ASN A 384 2.46 6.66 10.07
N SER A 385 1.29 6.09 10.30
CA SER A 385 0.55 6.14 11.57
C SER A 385 1.19 5.39 12.74
N LYS A 386 2.23 4.57 12.48
CA LYS A 386 2.96 3.83 13.54
C LYS A 386 3.91 4.78 14.28
N ASN A 387 4.54 5.70 13.55
CA ASN A 387 5.59 6.58 14.06
C ASN A 387 5.16 8.05 14.15
N TYR A 388 4.14 8.46 13.38
CA TYR A 388 3.68 9.84 13.28
C TYR A 388 2.17 9.94 13.47
N PHE A 389 1.69 11.15 13.77
CA PHE A 389 0.28 11.47 13.62
C PHE A 389 -0.06 11.56 12.13
N VAL A 390 -1.03 10.74 11.71
CA VAL A 390 -1.58 10.71 10.36
C VAL A 390 -3.07 11.08 10.46
N PRO A 391 -3.54 12.11 9.74
CA PRO A 391 -4.93 12.58 9.86
C PRO A 391 -5.98 11.51 9.55
N GLU A 392 -5.81 10.72 8.50
CA GLU A 392 -6.71 9.66 8.07
C GLU A 392 -5.94 8.42 7.59
N GLY A 393 -6.48 7.21 7.81
CA GLY A 393 -5.83 6.00 7.29
C GLY A 393 -4.50 5.64 7.99
N LYS A 394 -3.49 5.28 7.22
CA LYS A 394 -2.20 4.77 7.70
C LYS A 394 -1.00 5.57 7.23
N ALA A 395 -1.11 6.38 6.18
CA ALA A 395 0.00 7.14 5.64
C ALA A 395 -0.41 8.54 5.17
N ALA A 396 0.52 9.47 5.19
CA ALA A 396 0.30 10.85 4.75
C ALA A 396 1.60 11.45 4.20
N ILE A 397 1.51 12.69 3.69
CA ILE A 397 2.66 13.45 3.18
C ILE A 397 2.98 14.59 4.12
N GLU A 398 4.19 14.61 4.66
CA GLU A 398 4.75 15.76 5.34
C GLU A 398 5.62 16.58 4.37
N ILE A 399 5.38 17.88 4.29
CA ILE A 399 6.14 18.80 3.44
C ILE A 399 7.34 19.32 4.23
N VAL A 400 8.56 18.95 3.82
CA VAL A 400 9.76 19.10 4.66
C VAL A 400 10.88 19.96 4.04
N SER A 401 10.70 20.64 2.91
CA SER A 401 11.76 21.49 2.33
C SER A 401 11.30 22.89 1.90
N GLU A 402 12.26 23.79 1.62
CA GLU A 402 12.04 25.24 1.40
C GLU A 402 10.87 25.57 0.48
N VAL A 403 10.91 25.04 -0.73
CA VAL A 403 9.81 25.12 -1.69
C VAL A 403 9.45 23.70 -2.04
N SER A 404 8.49 23.14 -1.31
CA SER A 404 8.08 21.76 -1.54
C SER A 404 6.63 21.47 -1.31
N GLY A 405 6.20 20.36 -1.88
CA GLY A 405 4.80 20.06 -1.98
C GLY A 405 4.51 18.90 -2.90
N ILE A 406 3.22 18.74 -3.17
CA ILE A 406 2.70 17.71 -4.04
C ILE A 406 1.74 18.30 -5.05
N GLN A 407 1.67 17.67 -6.21
CA GLN A 407 0.79 18.10 -7.28
C GLN A 407 0.14 16.90 -7.97
N THR A 408 -1.05 17.09 -8.49
CA THR A 408 -1.69 16.19 -9.44
C THR A 408 -2.42 16.99 -10.50
N ALA A 409 -2.85 16.36 -11.58
CA ALA A 409 -3.63 17.01 -12.63
C ALA A 409 -4.80 16.11 -13.04
N LYS A 410 -6.01 16.68 -13.06
CA LYS A 410 -7.23 15.93 -13.41
C LYS A 410 -7.95 16.58 -14.58
N PRO A 411 -8.28 15.84 -15.65
CA PRO A 411 -9.23 16.32 -16.66
C PRO A 411 -10.63 16.47 -16.03
N LEU A 412 -11.16 17.69 -16.04
CA LEU A 412 -12.46 18.04 -15.47
C LEU A 412 -13.38 18.62 -16.55
N SER A 413 -14.68 18.62 -16.30
CA SER A 413 -15.65 19.22 -17.21
C SER A 413 -15.60 20.73 -17.10
N GLU A 414 -15.29 21.39 -18.21
CA GLU A 414 -15.18 22.85 -18.29
C GLU A 414 -16.42 23.55 -17.72
N GLY A 415 -16.19 24.57 -16.88
CA GLY A 415 -17.25 25.39 -16.29
C GLY A 415 -18.09 24.71 -15.20
N SER A 416 -17.91 23.41 -14.96
CA SER A 416 -18.57 22.69 -13.88
C SER A 416 -17.92 23.01 -12.54
N ASN A 417 -18.73 23.07 -11.47
CA ASN A 417 -18.23 23.36 -10.13
C ASN A 417 -17.70 22.08 -9.46
N TYR A 418 -16.58 22.20 -8.77
CA TYR A 418 -15.96 21.12 -8.01
C TYR A 418 -15.65 21.60 -6.59
N ASN A 419 -15.65 20.67 -5.64
CA ASN A 419 -15.27 20.89 -4.25
C ASN A 419 -14.02 20.04 -3.96
N LEU A 420 -12.93 20.71 -3.58
CA LEU A 420 -11.70 20.09 -3.12
C LEU A 420 -11.68 20.17 -1.59
N GLU A 421 -11.69 19.02 -0.94
CA GLU A 421 -11.53 18.88 0.51
C GLU A 421 -10.20 18.21 0.83
N PHE A 422 -9.60 18.56 1.96
CA PHE A 422 -8.34 17.96 2.42
C PHE A 422 -8.12 18.22 3.91
N MET A 423 -7.25 17.41 4.50
CA MET A 423 -6.77 17.57 5.86
C MET A 423 -5.39 18.24 5.83
N LEU A 424 -5.21 19.23 6.70
CA LEU A 424 -3.92 19.89 6.95
C LEU A 424 -3.61 19.82 8.44
N GLY A 425 -2.42 19.36 8.79
CA GLY A 425 -2.03 19.09 10.18
C GLY A 425 -0.52 19.12 10.45
N ASP A 426 -0.13 18.50 11.56
CA ASP A 426 1.26 18.27 11.96
C ASP A 426 1.50 16.79 12.35
N ALA A 427 2.75 16.33 12.23
CA ALA A 427 3.09 14.91 12.30
C ALA A 427 3.30 14.35 13.73
N ASN A 428 3.04 15.13 14.79
CA ASN A 428 3.40 14.79 16.18
C ASN A 428 4.89 14.48 16.36
N ASP A 429 5.75 15.24 15.69
CA ASP A 429 7.20 15.07 15.68
C ASP A 429 7.92 16.22 16.41
N SER A 430 7.16 16.99 17.21
CA SER A 430 7.60 18.24 17.86
C SER A 430 7.87 19.41 16.91
N CYS A 431 7.42 19.34 15.65
CA CYS A 431 7.48 20.47 14.72
C CYS A 431 6.46 21.55 15.08
N SER A 432 6.93 22.59 15.79
CA SER A 432 6.11 23.73 16.19
C SER A 432 6.38 24.95 15.32
N GLY A 433 5.34 25.68 14.94
CA GLY A 433 5.47 26.89 14.14
C GLY A 433 4.19 27.25 13.39
N GLU A 434 4.24 28.34 12.65
CA GLU A 434 3.19 28.68 11.69
C GLU A 434 3.52 28.04 10.33
N PHE A 435 2.66 27.12 9.90
CA PHE A 435 2.69 26.51 8.58
C PHE A 435 1.80 27.29 7.62
N ILE A 436 2.30 27.54 6.41
CA ILE A 436 1.55 28.21 5.34
C ILE A 436 1.62 27.32 4.11
N VAL A 437 0.47 26.79 3.69
CA VAL A 437 0.34 25.97 2.49
C VAL A 437 -0.49 26.73 1.46
N GLY A 438 0.12 27.00 0.32
CA GLY A 438 -0.57 27.47 -0.88
C GLY A 438 -1.27 26.31 -1.56
N VAL A 439 -2.59 26.41 -1.69
CA VAL A 439 -3.43 25.43 -2.36
C VAL A 439 -3.93 26.04 -3.65
N VAL A 440 -3.62 25.40 -4.77
CA VAL A 440 -4.00 25.84 -6.11
C VAL A 440 -4.82 24.74 -6.78
N ALA A 441 -5.99 25.10 -7.32
CA ALA A 441 -6.87 24.23 -8.10
C ALA A 441 -7.34 25.01 -9.35
N GLY A 442 -6.67 24.77 -10.49
CA GLY A 442 -6.84 25.59 -11.70
C GLY A 442 -6.52 27.06 -11.43
N ALA A 443 -7.40 27.96 -11.87
CA ALA A 443 -7.29 29.40 -11.61
C ALA A 443 -7.59 29.83 -10.16
N SER A 444 -8.04 28.91 -9.30
CA SER A 444 -8.34 29.23 -7.89
C SER A 444 -7.13 28.94 -7.01
N ALA A 445 -6.73 29.91 -6.20
CA ALA A 445 -5.61 29.77 -5.27
C ALA A 445 -5.97 30.32 -3.88
N GLN A 446 -5.54 29.63 -2.83
CA GLN A 446 -5.75 30.02 -1.44
C GLN A 446 -4.54 29.66 -0.59
N ASN A 447 -4.07 30.59 0.23
CA ASN A 447 -3.08 30.30 1.26
C ASN A 447 -3.80 29.94 2.56
N ILE A 448 -3.41 28.80 3.14
CA ILE A 448 -3.96 28.32 4.41
C ILE A 448 -2.85 28.35 5.44
N SER A 449 -3.10 29.07 6.53
CA SER A 449 -2.22 29.11 7.69
C SER A 449 -2.73 28.18 8.80
N LEU A 450 -1.81 27.41 9.40
CA LEU A 450 -2.04 26.55 10.55
C LEU A 450 -0.96 26.82 11.59
N LEU A 451 -1.36 27.16 12.81
CA LEU A 451 -0.44 27.24 13.94
C LEU A 451 -0.30 25.86 14.59
N SER A 452 0.89 25.28 14.51
CA SER A 452 1.22 23.96 15.04
C SER A 452 1.96 24.05 16.38
N SER A 453 1.61 23.13 17.29
CA SER A 453 2.37 22.86 18.53
C SER A 453 3.27 21.63 18.41
N GLY A 454 3.23 20.90 17.28
CA GLY A 454 4.00 19.69 17.03
C GLY A 454 3.53 18.46 17.82
N THR A 455 2.25 18.44 18.24
CA THR A 455 1.67 17.39 19.11
C THR A 455 0.67 16.47 18.41
N GLY A 456 0.52 16.62 17.09
CA GLY A 456 -0.40 15.83 16.28
C GLY A 456 -1.81 16.38 16.31
N ALA A 457 -2.10 17.32 15.44
CA ALA A 457 -3.46 17.75 15.15
C ALA A 457 -3.64 17.96 13.66
N ALA A 458 -4.87 17.77 13.17
CA ALA A 458 -5.25 18.12 11.82
C ALA A 458 -6.64 18.75 11.77
N LYS A 459 -6.85 19.57 10.75
CA LYS A 459 -8.11 20.26 10.50
C LYS A 459 -8.50 20.08 9.04
N LYS A 460 -9.81 19.92 8.81
CA LYS A 460 -10.38 19.82 7.47
C LYS A 460 -10.54 21.21 6.85
N TYR A 461 -10.16 21.33 5.60
CA TYR A 461 -10.35 22.51 4.77
C TYR A 461 -11.06 22.13 3.47
N SER A 462 -11.68 23.12 2.84
CA SER A 462 -12.41 22.94 1.58
C SER A 462 -12.34 24.20 0.74
N MET A 463 -12.24 24.05 -0.58
CA MET A 463 -12.38 25.14 -1.53
C MET A 463 -13.16 24.70 -2.77
N THR A 464 -13.91 25.62 -3.35
CA THR A 464 -14.65 25.38 -4.60
C THR A 464 -14.00 26.08 -5.77
N PHE A 465 -13.93 25.41 -6.91
CA PHE A 465 -13.37 25.95 -8.15
C PHE A 465 -14.14 25.43 -9.36
N LYS A 466 -13.84 25.94 -10.55
CA LYS A 466 -14.44 25.48 -11.80
C LYS A 466 -13.44 24.67 -12.62
N GLY A 467 -13.94 23.63 -13.30
CA GLY A 467 -13.14 22.87 -14.25
C GLY A 467 -12.71 23.71 -15.45
N GLU A 468 -11.53 23.41 -15.98
CA GLU A 468 -10.89 24.10 -17.11
C GLU A 468 -10.76 23.18 -18.34
N PRO A 469 -10.54 23.73 -19.55
CA PRO A 469 -10.38 22.93 -20.77
C PRO A 469 -9.16 21.99 -20.74
N SER A 470 -8.10 22.40 -20.03
CA SER A 470 -6.90 21.60 -19.79
C SER A 470 -7.02 20.79 -18.49
N PRO A 471 -6.26 19.69 -18.33
CA PRO A 471 -6.15 19.01 -17.04
C PRO A 471 -5.88 20.02 -15.93
N THR A 472 -6.80 20.10 -14.98
CA THR A 472 -6.77 21.10 -13.92
C THR A 472 -5.71 20.69 -12.90
N PRO A 473 -4.64 21.47 -12.70
CA PRO A 473 -3.63 21.17 -11.70
C PRO A 473 -4.19 21.41 -10.31
N ILE A 474 -3.91 20.49 -9.40
CA ILE A 474 -4.20 20.59 -7.98
C ILE A 474 -2.87 20.48 -7.25
N THR A 475 -2.47 21.56 -6.59
CA THR A 475 -1.13 21.72 -6.00
C THR A 475 -1.24 22.14 -4.55
N PHE A 476 -0.44 21.51 -3.68
CA PHE A 476 -0.23 21.90 -2.29
C PHE A 476 1.25 22.23 -2.15
N LEU A 477 1.58 23.49 -1.88
CA LEU A 477 2.95 23.98 -1.85
C LEU A 477 3.22 24.77 -0.57
N SER A 478 4.25 24.38 0.18
CA SER A 478 4.82 25.21 1.23
C SER A 478 5.98 26.03 0.66
N TYR A 479 6.04 27.31 1.03
CA TYR A 479 7.13 28.23 0.68
C TYR A 479 8.04 28.53 1.86
N LYS A 480 7.82 27.86 3.00
CA LYS A 480 8.51 28.12 4.25
C LYS A 480 9.04 26.81 4.82
N THR A 481 10.34 26.78 5.10
CA THR A 481 10.95 25.72 5.89
C THR A 481 10.62 25.90 7.36
N THR A 482 10.16 24.82 8.00
CA THR A 482 10.15 24.74 9.46
C THR A 482 11.18 23.70 9.90
N GLN A 483 11.74 23.92 11.08
CA GLN A 483 12.70 23.02 11.69
C GLN A 483 12.30 22.78 13.13
N ARG A 484 12.54 21.55 13.57
CA ARG A 484 12.49 21.17 14.99
C ARG A 484 13.63 21.84 15.75
N LYS A 485 13.55 21.81 17.08
CA LYS A 485 14.62 22.33 17.97
C LYS A 485 15.98 21.68 17.76
N ASP A 486 16.01 20.50 17.16
CA ASP A 486 17.22 19.75 16.83
C ASP A 486 17.76 20.02 15.42
N GLY A 487 17.14 20.94 14.66
CA GLY A 487 17.56 21.32 13.31
C GLY A 487 17.02 20.42 12.20
N VAL A 488 16.29 19.34 12.53
CA VAL A 488 15.66 18.48 11.52
C VAL A 488 14.49 19.22 10.87
N PHE A 489 14.46 19.19 9.55
CA PHE A 489 13.42 19.83 8.75
C PHE A 489 12.11 19.05 8.91
N CYS A 490 11.03 19.80 9.07
CA CYS A 490 9.69 19.30 9.33
C CYS A 490 8.66 20.30 8.79
N GLY A 491 7.39 19.91 8.73
CA GLY A 491 6.38 20.86 8.29
C GLY A 491 4.95 20.33 8.29
N PRO A 492 4.08 20.96 7.47
CA PRO A 492 2.68 20.59 7.43
C PRO A 492 2.47 19.20 6.84
N VAL A 493 1.51 18.48 7.41
CA VAL A 493 1.03 17.19 6.92
C VAL A 493 -0.22 17.40 6.06
N ILE A 494 -0.23 16.85 4.86
CA ILE A 494 -1.37 16.80 3.93
C ILE A 494 -1.86 15.37 3.84
N ASP A 495 -3.18 15.22 3.92
CA ASP A 495 -3.86 13.92 3.83
C ASP A 495 -5.33 14.10 3.42
N GLY A 496 -6.01 12.99 3.10
CA GLY A 496 -7.46 12.97 2.88
C GLY A 496 -7.93 13.90 1.76
N VAL A 497 -7.17 14.03 0.68
CA VAL A 497 -7.51 14.92 -0.43
C VAL A 497 -8.63 14.30 -1.27
N VAL A 498 -9.80 14.93 -1.22
CA VAL A 498 -11.02 14.49 -1.89
C VAL A 498 -11.48 15.55 -2.89
N LEU A 499 -11.63 15.14 -4.15
CA LEU A 499 -12.23 15.96 -5.19
C LEU A 499 -13.59 15.38 -5.57
N SER A 500 -14.63 16.19 -5.42
CA SER A 500 -16.00 15.82 -5.78
C SER A 500 -16.62 16.87 -6.70
N ALA A 501 -17.48 16.43 -7.62
CA ALA A 501 -18.29 17.36 -8.39
C ALA A 501 -19.31 18.03 -7.46
N SER A 502 -19.31 19.36 -7.41
CA SER A 502 -20.29 20.14 -6.68
C SER A 502 -21.61 20.04 -7.42
N HIS A 503 -22.38 19.02 -7.12
CA HIS A 503 -23.75 18.90 -7.60
C HIS A 503 -24.55 20.05 -6.97
N GLY A 504 -24.57 21.20 -7.63
CA GLY A 504 -25.80 21.99 -7.62
C GLY A 504 -26.87 21.05 -8.17
N HIS A 505 -28.03 20.98 -7.52
CA HIS A 505 -29.23 20.34 -8.06
C HIS A 505 -29.54 20.91 -9.47
N LYS A 506 -28.81 20.47 -10.49
CA LYS A 506 -29.29 20.40 -11.86
C LYS A 506 -29.80 18.99 -11.96
N SER A 507 -31.07 18.91 -11.59
CA SER A 507 -32.01 17.85 -11.90
C SER A 507 -31.66 17.10 -13.18
N ASP A 508 -32.07 15.83 -13.21
CA ASP A 508 -32.23 14.90 -14.35
C ASP A 508 -32.96 15.48 -15.57
N LEU A 509 -32.80 16.76 -15.92
CA LEU A 509 -33.47 17.39 -17.03
C LEU A 509 -33.00 16.78 -18.36
N GLN A 510 -31.73 16.35 -18.47
CA GLN A 510 -31.26 15.67 -19.68
C GLN A 510 -31.84 14.25 -19.83
N LEU A 511 -31.98 13.50 -18.73
CA LEU A 511 -32.60 12.16 -18.77
C LEU A 511 -34.11 12.26 -18.99
N ILE A 512 -34.78 13.22 -18.34
CA ILE A 512 -36.20 13.52 -18.54
C ILE A 512 -36.47 14.00 -19.97
N PHE A 513 -35.59 14.81 -20.57
CA PHE A 513 -35.72 15.21 -21.98
C PHE A 513 -35.56 14.02 -22.93
N LEU A 514 -34.63 13.09 -22.65
CA LEU A 514 -34.45 11.86 -23.43
C LEU A 514 -35.66 10.94 -23.31
N PHE A 515 -36.22 10.76 -22.10
CA PHE A 515 -37.45 9.97 -21.90
C PHE A 515 -38.68 10.65 -22.50
N ALA A 516 -38.77 11.98 -22.45
CA ALA A 516 -39.85 12.74 -23.07
C ALA A 516 -39.80 12.67 -24.61
N LEU A 517 -38.61 12.77 -25.21
CA LEU A 517 -38.42 12.59 -26.65
C LEU A 517 -38.73 11.16 -27.08
N LEU A 518 -38.37 10.16 -26.28
CA LEU A 518 -38.71 8.75 -26.54
C LEU A 518 -40.23 8.50 -26.45
N HIS A 519 -40.91 9.13 -25.48
CA HIS A 519 -42.37 9.06 -25.35
C HIS A 519 -43.10 9.76 -26.49
N VAL A 520 -42.62 10.92 -26.95
CA VAL A 520 -43.20 11.62 -28.11
C VAL A 520 -43.00 10.80 -29.39
N ALA A 521 -41.83 10.18 -29.57
CA ALA A 521 -41.57 9.30 -30.72
C ALA A 521 -42.46 8.05 -30.71
N LEU A 522 -42.70 7.44 -29.54
CA LEU A 522 -43.59 6.28 -29.40
C LEU A 522 -45.06 6.63 -29.62
N LEU A 523 -45.51 7.83 -29.22
CA LEU A 523 -46.88 8.31 -29.45
C LEU A 523 -47.15 8.72 -30.90
N GLN A 524 -46.10 9.03 -31.69
CA GLN A 524 -46.22 9.28 -33.13
C GLN A 524 -46.20 8.01 -33.98
N MET A 525 -45.96 6.84 -33.37
CA MET A 525 -45.91 5.53 -34.04
C MET A 525 -47.12 4.63 -33.72
N SER A 526 -48.14 5.13 -33.00
CA SER A 526 -49.37 4.40 -32.65
C SER A 526 -50.59 4.89 -33.41
#